data_AF-A0A536HA02-F1
#
_entry.id   AF-A0A536HA02-F1
#
_cell.length_a   1.000
_cell.length_b   1.000
_cell.length_c   1.000
_cell.angle_alpha   90.00
_cell.angle_beta   90.00
_cell.angle_gamma   90.00
#
_symmetry.space_group_name_H-M   'P 1'
#
loop_
_entity.id
_entity.type
_entity.pdbx_description
1 polymer ?
#
loop_
_entity_poly.entity_id
_entity_poly.type
_entity_poly.pdbx_seq_one_letter_code
_entity_poly.pdbx_strand_id
1 'polypeptide(L)' 'MTPLQLSRLIATAAADKKARGIVRLDIRQKTSIADYFVICEGDTD' A
#
# COMPACT_ATOMS: atom_id res chain seq x y z
N MET A 1 0.20 1.40 -16.46
CA MET A 1 0.72 1.38 -15.07
C MET A 1 0.53 -0.02 -14.52
N THR A 2 1.56 -0.65 -13.95
CA THR A 2 1.50 -2.04 -13.41
C THR A 2 1.03 -2.06 -11.95
N PRO A 3 0.56 -3.20 -11.41
CA PRO A 3 0.18 -3.30 -9.99
C PRO A 3 1.32 -2.97 -9.01
N LEU A 4 2.56 -3.33 -9.37
CA LEU A 4 3.75 -2.95 -8.59
C LEU A 4 4.00 -1.43 -8.63
N GLN A 5 3.80 -0.79 -9.79
CA GLN A 5 3.92 0.67 -9.90
C GLN A 5 2.82 1.38 -9.11
N LEU A 6 1.57 0.89 -9.20
CA LEU A 6 0.43 1.43 -8.45
C LEU A 6 0.64 1.33 -6.94
N SER A 7 1.05 0.17 -6.44
CA SER A 7 1.30 -0.03 -5.00
C SER A 7 2.47 0.80 -4.47
N ARG A 8 3.47 1.13 -5.30
CA ARG A 8 4.52 2.11 -4.97
C ARG A 8 3.95 3.51 -4.89
N LEU A 9 3.15 3.92 -5.88
CA LEU A 9 2.52 5.24 -5.92
C LEU A 9 1.64 5.48 -4.68
N ILE A 10 0.84 4.50 -4.28
CA ILE A 10 0.00 4.57 -3.07
C ILE A 10 0.86 4.72 -1.81
N ALA A 11 1.93 3.92 -1.68
CA ALA A 11 2.84 4.02 -0.53
C ALA A 11 3.53 5.39 -0.46
N THR A 12 3.95 5.94 -1.60
CA THR A 12 4.51 7.30 -1.67
C THR A 12 3.47 8.34 -1.27
N ALA A 13 2.25 8.27 -1.81
CA ALA A 13 1.18 9.19 -1.45
C ALA A 13 0.84 9.14 0.06
N ALA A 14 0.86 7.95 0.67
CA ALA A 14 0.69 7.79 2.11
C ALA A 14 1.84 8.45 2.90
N ALA A 15 3.08 8.27 2.46
CA ALA A 15 4.26 8.90 3.07
C ALA A 15 4.19 10.44 2.95
N ASP A 16 3.76 10.97 1.81
CA ASP A 16 3.57 12.41 1.59
C ASP A 16 2.51 13.00 2.54
N LYS A 17 1.56 12.18 3.00
CA LYS A 17 0.57 12.52 4.02
C LYS A 17 1.04 12.26 5.46
N LYS A 18 2.33 11.97 5.65
CA LYS A 18 2.94 11.67 6.96
C LYS A 18 2.37 10.41 7.62
N ALA A 19 1.80 9.48 6.84
CA ALA A 19 1.37 8.19 7.38
C ALA A 19 2.60 7.41 7.86
N ARG A 20 2.43 6.66 8.95
CA ARG A 20 3.50 5.84 9.56
C ARG A 20 3.28 4.37 9.25
N GLY A 21 4.28 3.53 9.51
CA GLY A 21 4.15 2.07 9.41
C GLY A 21 3.76 1.58 8.01
N ILE A 22 4.21 2.26 6.95
CA ILE A 22 3.81 1.93 5.57
C ILE A 22 4.43 0.57 5.17
N VAL A 23 3.58 -0.43 4.98
CA VAL A 23 3.97 -1.78 4.56
C VAL A 23 3.21 -2.14 3.29
N ARG A 24 3.94 -2.71 2.32
CA ARG A 24 3.35 -3.30 1.12
C ARG A 24 3.47 -4.82 1.17
N LEU A 25 2.34 -5.51 1.05
CA LEU A 25 2.27 -6.97 1.05
C LEU A 25 1.90 -7.47 -0.35
N ASP A 26 2.68 -8.40 -0.90
CA ASP A 26 2.31 -9.15 -2.11
C ASP A 26 1.41 -10.32 -1.72
N ILE A 27 0.16 -10.30 -2.19
CA ILE A 27 -0.87 -11.27 -1.80
C ILE A 27 -1.39 -12.09 -2.99
N ARG A 28 -0.76 -11.99 -4.16
CA ARG A 28 -1.16 -12.69 -5.39
C ARG A 28 -1.20 -14.22 -5.24
N GLN A 29 -0.42 -14.77 -4.32
CA GLN A 29 -0.37 -16.21 -4.02
C GLN A 29 -1.26 -16.61 -2.83
N LYS A 30 -2.06 -15.67 -2.31
CA LYS A 30 -2.90 -15.87 -1.12
C LYS A 30 -4.38 -15.68 -1.42
N THR A 31 -4.74 -14.78 -2.34
CA THR A 31 -6.13 -14.52 -2.73
C THR A 31 -6.19 -13.87 -4.13
N SER A 32 -7.33 -13.98 -4.79
CA SER A 32 -7.62 -13.31 -6.07
C SER A 32 -8.22 -11.91 -5.92
N ILE A 33 -8.46 -11.44 -4.68
CA ILE A 33 -9.12 -10.15 -4.42
C ILE A 33 -8.28 -8.95 -4.89
N ALA A 34 -6.96 -9.00 -4.70
CA ALA A 34 -6.03 -7.95 -5.17
C ALA A 34 -4.60 -8.49 -5.31
N ASP A 35 -3.74 -7.74 -5.99
CA ASP A 35 -2.32 -8.08 -6.13
C ASP A 35 -1.48 -7.68 -4.91
N TYR A 36 -1.72 -6.46 -4.40
CA TYR A 36 -0.97 -5.89 -3.28
C TYR A 36 -1.91 -5.22 -2.28
N PHE A 37 -1.62 -5.41 -1.00
CA PHE A 37 -2.12 -4.54 0.06
C PHE A 37 -1.07 -3.49 0.40
N VAL A 38 -1.52 -2.27 0.64
CA VAL A 38 -0.71 -1.17 1.19
C VAL A 38 -1.38 -0.76 2.49
N ILE A 39 -0.69 -0.99 3.60
CA ILE A 39 -1.17 -0.74 4.96
C ILE A 39 -0.34 0.40 5.54
N CYS A 40 -0.98 1.33 6.23
CA CYS A 40 -0.33 2.42 6.95
C CYS A 40 -1.16 2.85 8.15
N GLU A 41 -0.54 3.58 9.07
CA GLU A 41 -1.16 4.15 10.28
C GLU A 41 -1.33 5.66 10.13
N GLY A 42 -2.50 6.15 10.54
CA GLY A 42 -2.78 7.56 10.78
C GLY A 42 -2.98 7.80 12.29
N ASP A 43 -2.59 8.97 12.77
CA ASP A 43 -2.71 9.35 14.18
C ASP A 43 -4.07 9.98 14.52
N THR A 44 -4.86 10.31 13.51
CA THR A 44 -6.16 10.98 13.62
C THR A 44 -7.10 10.49 12.51
N ASP A 45 -8.40 10.50 12.82
CA ASP A 45 -9.49 10.19 11.88
C ASP A 45 -9.59 11.21 10.74
#